data_AF-B4IKB4-F1
#
_entry.id   AF-B4IKB4-F1
#
_cell.length_a   1.000
_cell.length_b   1.000
_cell.length_c   1.000
_cell.angle_alpha   90.00
_cell.angle_beta   90.00
_cell.angle_gamma   90.00
#
_symmetry.space_group_name_H-M   'P 1'
#
loop_
_entity.id
_entity.type
_entity.pdbx_description
1 polymer ?
#
loop_
_entity_poly.entity_id
_entity_poly.type
_entity_poly.pdbx_seq_one_letter_code
_entity_poly.pdbx_strand_id
1 'polypeptide(L)'
;MSAFVAEDFKQAMQVHYSEEKRREITVDYVLPDFTTVKRGYVRVPGKPREDEEQQQMVSLCNERFTVPELLFNPSDIGVQQVGIPEAVADCLKACPWEAHRDLLLNILIVGGSAQFPGFLPRLKHDLRALVPDDLEVSLICPEDPLRYAWYGGREVATSPNFDEFVYTQDDYEEYGFLGINQR
;
A
#
# COMPACT_ATOMS: atom_id res chain seq x y z
N MET A 1 8.98 10.79 1.09
CA MET A 1 8.74 9.36 1.44
C MET A 1 10.01 8.59 1.12
N SER A 2 10.48 7.74 2.02
CA SER A 2 11.78 7.05 1.85
C SER A 2 11.71 5.88 0.86
N ALA A 3 10.58 5.21 0.72
CA ALA A 3 10.39 4.08 -0.19
C ALA A 3 9.39 4.39 -1.32
N PHE A 4 9.47 3.65 -2.42
CA PHE A 4 8.60 3.75 -3.58
C PHE A 4 8.49 2.40 -4.29
N VAL A 5 7.45 2.21 -5.10
CA VAL A 5 7.28 1.02 -5.94
C VAL A 5 7.88 1.31 -7.31
N ALA A 6 8.77 0.44 -7.79
CA ALA A 6 9.31 0.54 -9.13
C ALA A 6 8.31 -0.04 -10.15
N GLU A 7 8.19 0.56 -11.34
CA GLU A 7 7.40 0.00 -12.43
C GLU A 7 8.05 -1.29 -12.98
N ASP A 8 9.35 -1.24 -13.24
CA ASP A 8 10.16 -2.42 -13.59
C ASP A 8 11.26 -2.63 -12.56
N PHE A 9 11.09 -3.69 -11.74
CA PHE A 9 12.05 -4.05 -10.71
C PHE A 9 13.43 -4.44 -11.28
N LYS A 10 13.48 -5.16 -12.41
CA LYS A 10 14.74 -5.59 -13.02
C LYS A 10 15.52 -4.40 -13.56
N GLN A 11 14.81 -3.43 -14.14
CA GLN A 11 15.42 -2.18 -14.58
C GLN A 11 15.90 -1.34 -13.40
N ALA A 12 15.14 -1.25 -12.31
CA ALA A 12 15.55 -0.56 -11.08
C ALA A 12 16.81 -1.18 -10.45
N MET A 13 16.94 -2.52 -10.49
CA MET A 13 18.13 -3.23 -10.03
C MET A 13 19.40 -2.91 -10.83
N GLN A 14 19.29 -2.27 -12.00
CA GLN A 14 20.48 -1.77 -12.71
C GLN A 14 21.24 -0.68 -11.95
N VAL A 15 20.68 -0.16 -10.86
CA VAL A 15 21.34 0.74 -9.90
C VAL A 15 22.70 0.21 -9.43
N HIS A 16 22.89 -1.12 -9.40
CA HIS A 16 24.17 -1.73 -9.02
C HIS A 16 25.27 -1.54 -10.07
N TYR A 17 24.93 -1.31 -11.34
CA TYR A 17 25.88 -1.19 -12.44
C TYR A 17 26.19 0.26 -12.84
N SER A 18 25.42 1.24 -12.35
CA SER A 18 25.57 2.66 -12.71
C SER A 18 25.63 3.54 -11.46
N GLU A 19 26.76 4.23 -11.26
CA GLU A 19 26.90 5.20 -10.17
C GLU A 19 25.93 6.38 -10.29
N GLU A 20 25.59 6.77 -11.51
CA GLU A 20 24.67 7.87 -11.78
C GLU A 20 23.26 7.53 -11.29
N LYS A 21 22.72 6.37 -11.72
CA LYS A 21 21.43 5.86 -11.22
C LYS A 21 21.46 5.65 -9.70
N ARG A 22 22.59 5.18 -9.16
CA ARG A 22 22.76 5.00 -7.72
C ARG A 22 22.64 6.32 -6.98
N ARG A 23 23.25 7.41 -7.46
CA ARG A 23 23.15 8.74 -6.84
C ARG A 23 21.73 9.31 -6.91
N GLU A 24 21.00 9.04 -7.98
CA GLU A 24 19.61 9.48 -8.14
C GLU A 24 18.67 8.80 -7.13
N ILE A 25 18.86 7.50 -6.91
CA ILE A 25 18.03 6.71 -6.00
C ILE A 25 18.50 6.81 -4.55
N THR A 26 19.78 7.05 -4.29
CA THR A 26 20.30 7.05 -2.91
C THR A 26 19.77 8.25 -2.12
N VAL A 27 19.30 7.97 -0.91
CA VAL A 27 18.80 8.98 0.03
C VAL A 27 19.45 8.75 1.39
N ASP A 28 19.97 9.82 1.98
CA ASP A 28 20.50 9.77 3.34
C ASP A 28 19.37 10.03 4.36
N TYR A 29 19.20 9.11 5.30
CA TYR A 29 18.29 9.28 6.44
C TYR A 29 19.10 9.65 7.68
N VAL A 30 18.78 10.80 8.29
CA VAL A 30 19.40 11.27 9.54
C VAL A 30 18.67 10.64 10.71
N LEU A 31 19.40 9.95 11.57
CA LEU A 31 18.85 9.30 12.75
C LEU A 31 18.55 10.33 13.86
N PRO A 32 17.50 10.12 14.67
CA PRO A 32 17.25 10.95 15.83
C PRO A 32 18.35 10.73 16.88
N ASP A 33 18.95 11.81 17.37
CA ASP A 33 19.94 11.80 18.46
C ASP A 33 19.31 11.99 19.85
N PHE A 34 17.99 12.23 19.90
CA PHE A 34 17.18 12.50 21.09
C PHE A 34 17.60 13.73 21.92
N THR A 35 18.63 14.46 21.50
CA THR A 35 19.12 15.69 22.15
C THR A 35 18.71 16.91 21.34
N THR A 36 18.96 16.91 20.03
CA THR A 36 18.65 18.01 19.11
C THR A 36 17.53 17.62 18.14
N VAL A 37 17.56 16.38 17.64
CA VAL A 37 16.64 15.81 16.67
C VAL A 37 15.86 14.67 17.32
N LYS A 38 14.60 14.94 17.67
CA LYS A 38 13.68 13.94 18.25
C LYS A 38 13.06 12.99 17.22
N ARG A 39 13.06 13.36 15.94
CA ARG A 39 12.55 12.54 14.84
C ARG A 39 13.53 12.59 13.68
N GLY A 40 13.96 11.43 13.22
CA GLY A 40 14.79 11.33 12.03
C GLY A 40 14.08 11.88 10.80
N TYR A 41 14.86 12.33 9.84
CA TYR A 41 14.34 12.92 8.62
C TYR A 41 15.17 12.53 7.41
N VAL A 42 14.51 12.53 6.26
CA VAL A 42 15.17 12.32 4.97
C VAL A 42 15.88 13.60 4.56
N ARG A 43 17.16 13.49 4.23
CA ARG A 43 17.96 14.60 3.74
C ARG A 43 17.64 14.88 2.27
N VAL A 44 17.58 16.17 1.92
CA VAL A 44 17.36 16.59 0.53
C VAL A 44 18.64 16.30 -0.28
N PRO A 45 18.53 15.58 -1.42
CA PRO A 45 19.66 15.36 -2.30
C PRO A 45 20.33 16.69 -2.70
N GLY A 46 21.66 16.75 -2.68
CA GLY A 46 22.43 17.91 -3.13
C GLY A 46 22.71 19.01 -2.10
N LYS A 47 22.13 18.96 -0.89
CA LYS A 47 22.65 19.80 0.20
C LYS A 47 24.05 19.31 0.60
N PRO A 48 24.98 20.18 1.05
CA PRO A 48 26.24 19.79 1.67
C PRO A 48 26.01 19.23 3.08
N ARG A 49 26.89 18.33 3.54
CA ARG A 49 26.76 17.70 4.86
C ARG A 49 27.28 18.71 5.88
N GLU A 50 26.37 19.49 6.45
CA GLU A 50 26.73 20.63 7.31
C GLU A 50 27.31 20.17 8.67
N ASP A 51 26.92 18.99 9.18
CA ASP A 51 27.29 18.52 10.53
C ASP A 51 27.71 17.02 10.56
N GLU A 52 28.79 16.63 9.86
CA GLU A 52 29.25 15.23 9.82
C GLU A 52 29.71 14.67 11.19
N GLU A 53 30.06 15.52 12.16
CA GLU A 53 30.69 15.07 13.40
C GLU A 53 29.71 14.62 14.51
N GLN A 54 28.41 14.97 14.41
CA GLN A 54 27.42 14.64 15.45
C GLN A 54 26.21 13.87 14.93
N GLN A 55 25.89 13.93 13.63
CA GLN A 55 24.69 13.30 13.09
C GLN A 55 24.99 11.91 12.55
N GLN A 56 24.41 10.89 13.18
CA GLN A 56 24.42 9.53 12.64
C GLN A 56 23.44 9.43 11.47
N MET A 57 23.89 8.84 10.35
CA MET A 57 23.10 8.73 9.12
C MET A 57 23.18 7.33 8.52
N VAL A 58 22.09 6.93 7.85
CA VAL A 58 21.98 5.69 7.08
C VAL A 58 21.63 6.03 5.63
N SER A 59 22.49 5.65 4.69
CA SER A 59 22.23 5.80 3.27
C SER A 59 21.38 4.63 2.76
N LEU A 60 20.21 4.94 2.22
CA LEU A 60 19.28 3.96 1.65
C LEU A 60 19.32 4.04 0.13
N CYS A 61 19.48 2.91 -0.54
CA CYS A 61 19.56 2.85 -1.99
C CYS A 61 18.53 1.86 -2.55
N ASN A 62 18.91 0.62 -2.82
CA ASN A 62 18.02 -0.39 -3.39
C ASN A 62 16.91 -0.81 -2.43
N GLU A 63 17.11 -0.65 -1.12
CA GLU A 63 16.09 -0.93 -0.09
C GLU A 63 14.82 -0.08 -0.30
N ARG A 64 14.95 1.10 -0.93
CA ARG A 64 13.84 2.01 -1.19
C ARG A 64 12.77 1.41 -2.10
N PHE A 65 13.15 0.53 -3.03
CA PHE A 65 12.22 -0.14 -3.94
C PHE A 65 12.13 -1.65 -3.73
N THR A 66 13.15 -2.27 -3.12
CA THR A 66 13.14 -3.70 -2.82
C THR A 66 12.13 -4.04 -1.72
N VAL A 67 11.94 -3.18 -0.71
CA VAL A 67 10.99 -3.44 0.37
C VAL A 67 9.53 -3.42 -0.13
N PRO A 68 9.07 -2.41 -0.89
CA PRO A 68 7.72 -2.42 -1.45
C PRO A 68 7.48 -3.50 -2.52
N GLU A 69 8.53 -3.97 -3.21
CA GLU A 69 8.42 -5.05 -4.20
C GLU A 69 7.85 -6.34 -3.61
N LEU A 70 8.04 -6.57 -2.31
CA LEU A 70 7.49 -7.74 -1.60
C LEU A 70 5.96 -7.83 -1.64
N LEU A 71 5.27 -6.71 -1.90
CA LEU A 71 3.81 -6.70 -2.10
C LEU A 71 3.41 -7.29 -3.47
N PHE A 72 4.31 -7.26 -4.44
CA PHE A 72 4.09 -7.75 -5.80
C PHE A 72 4.75 -9.11 -6.02
N ASN A 73 5.92 -9.35 -5.41
CA ASN A 73 6.69 -10.58 -5.54
C ASN A 73 7.20 -11.09 -4.16
N PRO A 74 6.31 -11.58 -3.28
CA PRO A 74 6.70 -12.10 -1.96
C PRO A 74 7.58 -13.37 -2.04
N SER A 75 7.56 -14.09 -3.17
CA SER A 75 8.39 -15.27 -3.40
C SER A 75 9.90 -15.00 -3.32
N ASP A 76 10.33 -13.76 -3.55
CA ASP A 76 11.75 -13.36 -3.56
C ASP A 76 12.42 -13.52 -2.18
N ILE A 77 11.64 -13.52 -1.10
CA ILE A 77 12.09 -13.78 0.27
C ILE A 77 11.69 -15.17 0.77
N GLY A 78 11.22 -16.05 -0.11
CA GLY A 78 10.77 -17.40 0.22
C GLY A 78 9.39 -17.46 0.89
N VAL A 79 8.62 -16.37 0.86
CA VAL A 79 7.21 -16.40 1.29
C VAL A 79 6.37 -16.98 0.17
N GLN A 80 5.76 -18.15 0.42
CA GLN A 80 4.92 -18.87 -0.54
C GLN A 80 3.51 -18.26 -0.62
N GLN A 81 3.44 -16.99 -0.99
CA GLN A 81 2.19 -16.29 -1.29
C GLN A 81 2.28 -15.69 -2.70
N VAL A 82 1.14 -15.29 -3.24
CA VAL A 82 1.06 -14.57 -4.50
C VAL A 82 1.10 -13.06 -4.25
N GLY A 83 1.49 -12.28 -5.26
CA GLY A 83 1.43 -10.83 -5.21
C GLY A 83 -0.01 -10.31 -5.16
N ILE A 84 -0.14 -9.02 -4.87
CA ILE A 84 -1.44 -8.33 -4.92
C ILE A 84 -2.12 -8.47 -6.31
N PRO A 85 -1.43 -8.28 -7.45
CA PRO A 85 -2.08 -8.40 -8.77
C PRO A 85 -2.68 -9.79 -9.01
N GLU A 86 -1.95 -10.86 -8.69
CA GLU A 86 -2.42 -12.24 -8.82
C GLU A 86 -3.56 -12.54 -7.85
N ALA A 87 -3.46 -12.08 -6.60
CA ALA A 87 -4.54 -12.23 -5.63
C ALA A 87 -5.85 -11.59 -6.11
N VAL A 88 -5.78 -10.40 -6.71
CA VAL A 88 -6.96 -9.73 -7.29
C VAL A 88 -7.52 -10.54 -8.46
N ALA A 89 -6.67 -11.06 -9.35
CA ALA A 89 -7.09 -11.90 -10.46
C ALA A 89 -7.73 -13.22 -9.99
N ASP A 90 -7.23 -13.81 -8.92
CA ASP A 90 -7.79 -15.04 -8.34
C ASP A 90 -9.14 -14.78 -7.66
N CYS A 91 -9.29 -13.65 -6.95
CA CYS A 91 -10.59 -13.19 -6.45
C CYS A 91 -11.60 -13.00 -7.58
N LEU A 92 -11.17 -12.42 -8.71
CA LEU A 92 -12.03 -12.24 -9.87
C LEU A 92 -12.51 -13.59 -10.43
N LYS A 93 -11.63 -14.58 -10.55
CA LYS A 93 -11.99 -15.94 -11.01
C LYS A 93 -12.99 -16.65 -10.08
N ALA A 94 -12.96 -16.32 -8.79
CA ALA A 94 -13.92 -16.86 -7.82
C ALA A 94 -15.31 -16.20 -7.93
N CYS A 95 -15.42 -15.03 -8.54
CA CYS A 95 -16.68 -14.33 -8.77
C CYS A 95 -17.36 -14.77 -10.09
N PRO A 96 -18.71 -14.67 -10.19
CA PRO A 96 -19.43 -14.90 -11.43
C PRO A 96 -18.96 -13.98 -12.55
N TRP A 97 -18.86 -14.51 -13.77
CA TRP A 97 -18.36 -13.80 -14.96
C TRP A 97 -19.08 -12.47 -15.22
N GLU A 98 -20.40 -12.45 -14.99
CA GLU A 98 -21.25 -11.28 -15.21
C GLU A 98 -20.82 -10.08 -14.35
N ALA A 99 -20.23 -10.33 -13.18
CA ALA A 99 -19.77 -9.28 -12.28
C ALA A 99 -18.35 -8.78 -12.62
N HIS A 100 -17.59 -9.48 -13.46
CA HIS A 100 -16.17 -9.18 -13.68
C HIS A 100 -15.95 -7.76 -14.20
N ARG A 101 -16.79 -7.33 -15.15
CA ARG A 101 -16.73 -5.99 -15.72
C ARG A 101 -16.90 -4.92 -14.65
N ASP A 102 -17.93 -5.04 -13.81
CA ASP A 102 -18.25 -4.03 -12.81
C ASP A 102 -17.22 -4.02 -11.68
N LEU A 103 -16.68 -5.19 -11.30
CA LEU A 103 -15.61 -5.29 -10.30
C LEU A 103 -14.31 -4.64 -10.80
N LEU A 104 -13.91 -4.87 -12.05
CA LEU A 104 -12.69 -4.30 -12.63
C LEU A 104 -12.76 -2.79 -12.89
N LEU A 105 -13.98 -2.27 -13.12
CA LEU A 105 -14.21 -0.83 -13.27
C LEU A 105 -14.20 -0.08 -11.92
N ASN A 106 -14.37 -0.79 -10.80
CA ASN A 106 -14.58 -0.18 -9.48
C ASN A 106 -13.61 -0.73 -8.43
N ILE A 107 -12.31 -0.81 -8.75
CA ILE A 107 -11.31 -1.24 -7.78
C ILE A 107 -10.90 -0.06 -6.90
N LEU A 108 -11.31 -0.09 -5.63
CA LEU A 108 -10.95 0.91 -4.63
C LEU A 108 -9.69 0.48 -3.87
N ILE A 109 -8.66 1.34 -3.87
CA ILE A 109 -7.39 1.12 -3.17
C ILE A 109 -7.35 1.96 -1.90
N VAL A 110 -7.24 1.31 -0.74
CA VAL A 110 -7.20 1.95 0.59
C VAL A 110 -6.07 1.37 1.45
N GLY A 111 -5.71 2.08 2.52
CA GLY A 111 -4.65 1.69 3.46
C GLY A 111 -3.35 2.48 3.26
N GLY A 112 -2.39 2.28 4.18
CA GLY A 112 -1.12 3.01 4.17
C GLY A 112 -0.20 2.66 2.99
N SER A 113 -0.16 1.38 2.59
CA SER A 113 0.70 0.93 1.48
C SER A 113 0.30 1.52 0.12
N ALA A 114 -0.96 1.95 -0.04
CA ALA A 114 -1.43 2.66 -1.23
C ALA A 114 -0.69 4.00 -1.45
N GLN A 115 -0.10 4.57 -0.40
CA GLN A 115 0.61 5.84 -0.45
C GLN A 115 2.02 5.72 -1.03
N PHE A 116 2.54 4.51 -1.28
CA PHE A 116 3.82 4.37 -1.95
C PHE A 116 3.76 5.01 -3.35
N PRO A 117 4.68 5.92 -3.69
CA PRO A 117 4.80 6.45 -5.04
C PRO A 117 4.98 5.29 -6.02
N GLY A 118 4.25 5.30 -7.13
CA GLY A 118 4.30 4.23 -8.14
C GLY A 118 3.41 3.01 -7.87
N PHE A 119 2.73 2.93 -6.70
CA PHE A 119 1.90 1.77 -6.38
C PHE A 119 0.73 1.57 -7.36
N LEU A 120 -0.07 2.61 -7.60
CA LEU A 120 -1.21 2.57 -8.53
C LEU A 120 -0.80 2.20 -9.97
N PRO A 121 0.16 2.90 -10.61
CA PRO A 121 0.53 2.57 -11.99
C PRO A 121 1.11 1.17 -12.09
N ARG A 122 1.93 0.72 -11.13
CA ARG A 122 2.45 -0.65 -11.09
C ARG A 122 1.32 -1.68 -10.97
N LEU A 123 0.41 -1.51 -10.00
CA LEU A 123 -0.72 -2.42 -9.83
C LEU A 123 -1.61 -2.48 -11.08
N LYS A 124 -1.86 -1.34 -11.72
CA LYS A 124 -2.64 -1.30 -12.97
C LYS A 124 -1.93 -2.05 -14.10
N HIS A 125 -0.62 -1.86 -14.22
CA HIS A 125 0.19 -2.53 -15.24
C HIS A 125 0.17 -4.06 -15.06
N ASP A 126 0.49 -4.53 -13.86
CA ASP A 126 0.56 -5.97 -13.55
C ASP A 126 -0.82 -6.63 -13.65
N LEU A 127 -1.86 -5.97 -13.11
CA LEU A 127 -3.22 -6.51 -13.17
C LEU A 127 -3.74 -6.59 -14.61
N ARG A 128 -3.38 -5.61 -15.46
CA ARG A 128 -3.83 -5.60 -16.85
C ARG A 128 -3.30 -6.81 -17.63
N ALA A 129 -2.13 -7.33 -17.29
CA ALA A 129 -1.57 -8.54 -17.90
C ALA A 129 -2.29 -9.84 -17.46
N LEU A 130 -3.07 -9.80 -16.37
CA LEU A 130 -3.74 -10.96 -15.78
C LEU A 130 -5.22 -11.06 -16.11
N VAL A 131 -5.83 -9.99 -16.62
CA VAL A 131 -7.27 -9.90 -16.92
C VAL A 131 -7.53 -9.86 -18.44
N PRO A 132 -8.71 -10.30 -18.90
CA PRO A 132 -9.09 -10.27 -20.31
C PRO A 132 -8.96 -8.89 -20.96
N ASP A 133 -8.57 -8.87 -22.23
CA ASP A 133 -8.21 -7.62 -22.90
C ASP A 133 -9.38 -6.67 -23.17
N ASP A 134 -10.58 -7.24 -23.27
CA ASP A 134 -11.85 -6.59 -23.53
C ASP A 134 -12.43 -5.87 -22.30
N LEU A 135 -11.92 -6.17 -21.11
CA LEU A 135 -12.36 -5.56 -19.86
C LEU A 135 -11.45 -4.38 -19.47
N GLU A 136 -12.08 -3.25 -19.17
CA GLU A 136 -11.37 -2.06 -18.71
C GLU A 136 -11.05 -2.16 -17.21
N VAL A 137 -9.81 -1.82 -16.85
CA VAL A 137 -9.33 -1.79 -15.46
C VAL A 137 -9.24 -0.34 -14.99
N SER A 138 -10.02 -0.02 -13.96
CA SER A 138 -10.04 1.29 -13.32
C SER A 138 -9.73 1.16 -11.84
N LEU A 139 -8.69 1.89 -11.40
CA LEU A 139 -8.26 1.96 -10.02
C LEU A 139 -8.62 3.34 -9.45
N ILE A 140 -9.30 3.35 -8.32
CA ILE A 140 -9.68 4.55 -7.59
C ILE A 140 -8.89 4.57 -6.29
N CYS A 141 -8.13 5.64 -6.04
CA CYS A 141 -7.48 5.88 -4.75
C CYS A 141 -7.98 7.22 -4.21
N PRO A 142 -8.56 7.26 -3.00
CA PRO A 142 -8.96 8.51 -2.37
C PRO A 142 -7.73 9.34 -1.96
N GLU A 143 -7.93 10.61 -1.64
CA GLU A 143 -6.85 11.52 -1.21
C GLU A 143 -6.17 11.08 0.09
N ASP A 144 -6.95 10.58 1.06
CA ASP A 144 -6.47 10.01 2.31
C ASP A 144 -6.88 8.53 2.44
N PRO A 145 -6.14 7.60 1.79
CA PRO A 145 -6.43 6.18 1.84
C PRO A 145 -6.16 5.57 3.23
N LEU A 146 -5.34 6.21 4.06
CA LEU A 146 -5.01 5.73 5.41
C LEU A 146 -6.22 5.85 6.35
N ARG A 147 -6.98 6.94 6.26
CA ARG A 147 -8.15 7.20 7.11
C ARG A 147 -9.48 6.83 6.46
N TYR A 148 -9.45 6.30 5.23
CA TYR A 148 -10.68 6.06 4.47
C TYR A 148 -11.65 5.10 5.14
N ALA A 149 -11.15 4.03 5.78
CA ALA A 149 -11.99 3.11 6.56
C ALA A 149 -12.69 3.82 7.73
N TRP A 150 -12.01 4.77 8.38
CA TRP A 150 -12.60 5.56 9.46
C TRP A 150 -13.69 6.51 8.94
N TYR A 151 -13.47 7.14 7.77
CA TYR A 151 -14.51 7.95 7.12
C TYR A 151 -15.75 7.10 6.81
N GLY A 152 -15.57 5.90 6.24
CA GLY A 152 -16.68 4.98 6.00
C GLY A 152 -17.45 4.63 7.28
N GLY A 153 -16.74 4.29 8.36
CA GLY A 153 -17.36 4.01 9.66
C GLY A 153 -18.12 5.20 10.24
N ARG A 154 -17.59 6.43 10.08
CA ARG A 154 -18.28 7.66 10.48
C ARG A 154 -19.58 7.84 9.70
N GLU A 155 -19.55 7.71 8.37
CA GLU A 155 -20.73 7.88 7.53
C GLU A 155 -21.84 6.87 7.90
N VAL A 156 -21.46 5.61 8.13
CA VAL A 156 -22.39 4.56 8.59
C VAL A 156 -22.98 4.90 9.95
N ALA A 157 -22.16 5.33 10.92
CA ALA A 157 -22.62 5.70 12.26
C ALA A 157 -23.56 6.90 12.28
N THR A 158 -23.45 7.80 11.29
CA THR A 158 -24.35 8.95 11.13
C THR A 158 -25.56 8.68 10.24
N SER A 159 -25.69 7.48 9.69
CA SER A 159 -26.78 7.15 8.78
C SER A 159 -28.13 7.06 9.51
N PRO A 160 -29.26 7.42 8.87
CA PRO A 160 -30.59 7.36 9.50
C PRO A 160 -31.01 5.95 9.94
N ASN A 161 -30.44 4.93 9.31
CA ASN A 161 -30.74 3.53 9.56
C ASN A 161 -29.74 2.87 10.52
N PHE A 162 -28.86 3.65 11.17
CA PHE A 162 -27.82 3.08 12.02
C PHE A 162 -28.40 2.18 13.12
N ASP A 163 -29.54 2.55 13.69
CA ASP A 163 -30.24 1.80 14.73
C ASP A 163 -30.65 0.37 14.28
N GLU A 164 -30.86 0.14 12.98
CA GLU A 164 -31.16 -1.20 12.44
C GLU A 164 -29.95 -2.15 12.52
N PHE A 165 -28.74 -1.59 12.57
CA PHE A 165 -27.48 -2.33 12.64
C PHE A 165 -26.93 -2.44 14.08
N VAL A 166 -27.61 -1.84 15.06
CA VAL A 166 -27.16 -1.88 16.45
C VAL A 166 -27.54 -3.22 17.10
N TYR A 167 -26.56 -3.85 17.72
CA TYR A 167 -26.77 -4.99 18.61
C TYR A 167 -26.66 -4.51 20.05
N THR A 168 -27.79 -4.54 20.76
CA THR A 168 -27.91 -3.95 22.09
C THR A 168 -27.42 -4.88 23.20
N GLN A 169 -27.31 -4.35 24.43
CA GLN A 169 -27.03 -5.18 25.59
C GLN A 169 -28.13 -6.22 25.82
N ASP A 170 -29.40 -5.84 25.68
CA ASP A 170 -30.54 -6.75 25.87
C ASP A 170 -30.50 -7.88 24.82
N ASP A 171 -30.19 -7.56 23.56
CA ASP A 171 -30.00 -8.58 22.50
C ASP A 171 -28.86 -9.55 22.87
N TYR A 172 -27.77 -9.03 23.44
CA TYR A 172 -26.65 -9.87 23.88
C TYR A 172 -27.01 -10.74 25.09
N GLU A 173 -27.82 -10.25 26.02
CA GLU A 173 -28.27 -11.02 27.18
C GLU A 173 -29.25 -12.14 26.77
N GLU A 174 -30.07 -11.92 25.75
CA GLU A 174 -31.04 -12.91 25.24
C GLU A 174 -30.40 -13.95 24.31
N TYR A 175 -29.63 -13.52 23.30
CA TYR A 175 -29.10 -14.40 22.24
C TYR A 175 -27.60 -14.69 22.37
N GLY A 176 -26.91 -14.04 23.32
CA GLY A 176 -25.48 -14.23 23.54
C GLY A 176 -24.64 -13.84 22.32
N PHE A 177 -23.47 -14.49 22.20
CA PHE A 177 -22.59 -14.30 21.05
C PHE A 177 -23.16 -14.88 19.75
N LEU A 178 -24.08 -15.86 19.84
CA LEU A 178 -24.64 -16.54 18.68
C LEU A 178 -25.58 -15.62 17.89
N GLY A 179 -26.25 -14.68 18.56
CA GLY A 179 -27.11 -13.69 17.91
C GLY A 179 -26.35 -12.72 17.00
N ILE A 180 -25.05 -12.51 17.22
CA ILE A 180 -24.22 -11.59 16.43
C ILE A 180 -24.08 -12.06 14.98
N ASN A 181 -24.01 -13.39 14.73
CA ASN A 181 -23.82 -13.96 13.39
C ASN A 181 -25.14 -14.19 12.64
N GLN A 182 -26.29 -13.89 13.25
CA GLN A 182 -27.62 -14.19 12.71
C GLN A 182 -28.37 -12.94 12.20
N ARG A 183 -27.84 -11.74 12.47
CA ARG A 183 -28.26 -10.48 11.83
C ARG A 183 -27.30 -10.14 10.70
#